data_AF-A0A355B837-F1
#
_entry.id   AF-A0A355B837-F1
#
_cell.length_a   1.000
_cell.length_b   1.000
_cell.length_c   1.000
_cell.angle_alpha   90.00
_cell.angle_beta   90.00
_cell.angle_gamma   90.00
#
_symmetry.space_group_name_H-M   'P 1'
#
loop_
_entity.id
_entity.type
_entity.pdbx_description
1 polymer ?
#
loop_
_entity_poly.entity_id
_entity_poly.type
_entity_poly.pdbx_seq_one_letter_code
_entity_poly.pdbx_strand_id
1 'polypeptide(L)'
;MKRRCPPSQRRRLSIRFRPGSKENSSRSMDRSSTSGRRSVFAGDTFVDSPPKRSIPWRSSCLGRIFWPRMRLFLDISGDLSKQMEDYLKNIYKLQEKSSPVTTNAIAEKMDISPASVTSMTKKLDQMELLSYKRYKGVTLTSRGEKVALEIIRHHRLLELYLNQKVGIEWHKVDAEAEVLEHVLSEEVEAAMDRALDYPTIDPHGDPIPSKDGTMFSPEETVLTEMEPGRSSVVSRVTQEDSDVLRYLGDMGIFPEVRIEVLEQVPLAGTVTIRVDRKSIALGRDVARCIFVSKEAEIG
;
A
#
# COMPACT_ATOMS: atom_id res chain seq x y z
N MET A 1 20.40 -39.49 46.90
CA MET A 1 19.08 -38.83 46.81
C MET A 1 19.11 -37.86 45.63
N LYS A 2 18.44 -38.21 44.52
CA LYS A 2 17.06 -37.85 44.10
C LYS A 2 16.96 -36.38 43.64
N ARG A 3 16.42 -36.01 42.48
CA ARG A 3 15.84 -36.70 41.29
C ARG A 3 15.80 -35.66 40.16
N ARG A 4 16.04 -36.09 38.92
CA ARG A 4 15.80 -35.34 37.68
C ARG A 4 14.29 -35.33 37.37
N CYS A 5 13.75 -34.21 36.89
CA CYS A 5 12.42 -34.14 36.26
C CYS A 5 12.50 -34.47 34.76
N PRO A 6 11.50 -35.20 34.19
CA PRO A 6 11.49 -35.60 32.78
C PRO A 6 10.75 -34.60 31.87
N PRO A 7 10.94 -34.66 30.54
CA PRO A 7 10.26 -33.77 29.59
C PRO A 7 8.82 -34.24 29.33
N SER A 8 7.90 -33.28 29.24
CA SER A 8 6.49 -33.50 28.91
C SER A 8 6.32 -33.86 27.43
N GLN A 9 5.62 -34.96 27.17
CA GLN A 9 5.27 -35.44 25.84
C GLN A 9 4.21 -34.55 25.19
N ARG A 10 4.52 -33.97 24.03
CA ARG A 10 3.53 -33.38 23.11
C ARG A 10 2.69 -34.49 22.49
N ARG A 11 1.41 -34.61 22.86
CA ARG A 11 0.44 -35.42 22.12
C ARG A 11 0.02 -34.67 20.86
N ARG A 12 0.41 -35.19 19.69
CA ARG A 12 -0.17 -34.85 18.39
C ARG A 12 -1.60 -35.40 18.33
N LEU A 13 -2.60 -34.52 18.30
CA LEU A 13 -3.95 -34.87 17.85
C LEU A 13 -3.98 -34.78 16.33
N SER A 14 -3.90 -35.94 15.68
CA SER A 14 -4.13 -36.10 14.24
C SER A 14 -5.64 -36.17 13.98
N ILE A 15 -6.25 -35.07 13.53
CA ILE A 15 -7.61 -35.07 13.00
C ILE A 15 -7.53 -35.56 11.55
N ARG A 16 -8.03 -36.79 11.31
CA ARG A 16 -8.27 -37.33 9.97
C ARG A 16 -9.56 -36.72 9.41
N PHE A 17 -9.45 -35.89 8.38
CA PHE A 17 -10.59 -35.56 7.52
C PHE A 17 -10.85 -36.73 6.56
N ARG A 18 -12.08 -37.27 6.59
CA ARG A 18 -12.60 -38.17 5.55
C ARG A 18 -13.15 -37.33 4.38
N PRO A 19 -12.92 -37.72 3.12
CA PRO A 19 -13.45 -36.99 1.96
C PRO A 19 -14.95 -37.22 1.79
N GLY A 20 -15.67 -36.13 1.48
CA GLY A 20 -17.08 -36.15 1.13
C GLY A 20 -17.31 -36.81 -0.23
N SER A 21 -18.33 -37.66 -0.28
CA SER A 21 -18.86 -38.35 -1.45
C SER A 21 -19.45 -37.37 -2.45
N LYS A 22 -19.04 -37.53 -3.73
CA LYS A 22 -19.72 -36.97 -4.89
C LYS A 22 -21.04 -37.71 -5.09
N GLU A 23 -22.15 -36.99 -5.15
CA GLU A 23 -23.36 -37.45 -5.84
C GLU A 23 -23.73 -36.46 -6.93
N ASN A 24 -23.53 -36.92 -8.16
CA ASN A 24 -24.18 -36.42 -9.36
C ASN A 24 -25.66 -36.81 -9.30
N SER A 25 -26.56 -35.86 -9.54
CA SER A 25 -27.82 -36.19 -10.19
C SER A 25 -28.12 -35.16 -11.27
N SER A 26 -27.98 -35.65 -12.50
CA SER A 26 -28.47 -35.11 -13.74
C SER A 26 -29.99 -34.96 -13.71
N ARG A 27 -30.50 -33.80 -14.14
CA ARG A 27 -31.84 -33.73 -14.75
C ARG A 27 -31.82 -32.80 -15.96
N SER A 28 -32.20 -33.42 -17.06
CA SER A 28 -32.29 -32.94 -18.43
C SER A 28 -33.63 -32.27 -18.73
N MET A 29 -33.63 -31.52 -19.84
CA MET A 29 -34.78 -31.00 -20.61
C MET A 29 -35.48 -29.78 -19.98
N ASP A 30 -35.71 -28.69 -20.69
CA ASP A 30 -36.35 -28.67 -22.00
C ASP A 30 -35.94 -27.50 -22.90
N ARG A 31 -35.88 -27.77 -24.22
CA ARG A 31 -35.73 -26.77 -25.28
C ARG A 31 -37.12 -26.48 -25.83
N SER A 32 -37.52 -25.22 -25.91
CA SER A 32 -38.55 -24.80 -26.87
C SER A 32 -38.14 -23.51 -27.57
N SER A 33 -38.01 -23.68 -28.88
CA SER A 33 -37.76 -22.69 -29.92
C SER A 33 -39.08 -22.07 -30.40
N THR A 34 -39.07 -20.76 -30.66
CA THR A 34 -39.91 -20.07 -31.66
C THR A 34 -39.10 -18.84 -32.11
N SER A 35 -38.46 -18.82 -33.28
CA SER A 35 -38.99 -18.28 -34.56
C SER A 35 -40.09 -17.23 -34.37
N GLY A 36 -40.03 -15.99 -34.84
CA GLY A 36 -39.21 -15.31 -35.83
C GLY A 36 -40.12 -14.33 -36.58
N ARG A 37 -39.72 -13.06 -36.76
CA ARG A 37 -40.12 -12.26 -37.94
C ARG A 37 -39.31 -10.98 -38.07
N ARG A 38 -38.84 -10.78 -39.30
CA ARG A 38 -38.17 -9.61 -39.87
C ARG A 38 -39.19 -8.61 -40.41
N SER A 39 -38.80 -7.33 -40.42
CA SER A 39 -38.98 -6.34 -41.51
C SER A 39 -38.25 -5.06 -41.06
N VAL A 40 -37.05 -4.72 -41.56
CA VAL A 40 -36.72 -4.05 -42.84
C VAL A 40 -37.35 -2.66 -42.99
N PHE A 41 -36.51 -1.61 -43.01
CA PHE A 41 -36.45 -0.44 -43.92
C PHE A 41 -35.38 0.51 -43.32
N ALA A 42 -34.15 0.52 -43.83
CA ALA A 42 -33.62 1.33 -44.94
C ALA A 42 -33.50 2.84 -44.62
N GLY A 43 -32.28 3.36 -44.71
CA GLY A 43 -31.97 4.77 -44.54
C GLY A 43 -30.46 5.01 -44.48
N ASP A 44 -29.81 4.92 -45.64
CA ASP A 44 -28.44 5.36 -45.88
C ASP A 44 -28.31 6.87 -45.64
N THR A 45 -27.30 7.30 -44.86
CA THR A 45 -26.56 8.53 -45.14
C THR A 45 -25.11 8.38 -44.66
N PHE A 46 -24.25 8.15 -45.64
CA PHE A 46 -22.81 8.35 -45.64
C PHE A 46 -22.51 9.85 -45.43
N VAL A 47 -21.78 10.22 -44.37
CA VAL A 47 -21.08 11.52 -44.28
C VAL A 47 -19.73 11.36 -43.56
N ASP A 48 -18.70 11.50 -44.39
CA ASP A 48 -17.28 11.84 -44.19
C ASP A 48 -16.61 11.83 -42.81
N SER A 49 -15.52 11.04 -42.77
CA SER A 49 -14.42 11.17 -41.81
C SER A 49 -13.54 12.39 -42.13
N PRO A 50 -13.12 13.21 -41.14
CA PRO A 50 -12.12 14.26 -41.37
C PRO A 50 -10.69 13.69 -41.45
N PRO A 51 -9.76 14.38 -42.14
CA PRO A 51 -8.55 13.77 -42.68
C PRO A 51 -7.42 13.63 -41.65
N LYS A 52 -6.65 12.54 -41.81
CA LYS A 52 -5.31 12.36 -41.22
C LYS A 52 -4.36 13.43 -41.77
N ARG A 53 -3.90 14.36 -40.93
CA ARG A 53 -2.79 15.27 -41.25
C ARG A 53 -1.49 14.69 -40.69
N SER A 54 -0.64 14.24 -41.60
CA SER A 54 0.77 13.96 -41.40
C SER A 54 1.52 15.27 -41.13
N ILE A 55 2.20 15.38 -39.99
CA ILE A 55 3.09 16.50 -39.67
C ILE A 55 4.51 16.12 -40.14
N PRO A 56 5.20 16.97 -40.92
CA PRO A 56 6.51 16.66 -41.45
C PRO A 56 7.60 16.86 -40.39
N TRP A 57 8.54 15.92 -40.34
CA TRP A 57 9.80 16.05 -39.61
C TRP A 57 10.61 17.22 -40.19
N ARG A 58 10.90 18.21 -39.36
CA ARG A 58 11.96 19.20 -39.62
C ARG A 58 12.97 19.18 -38.50
N SER A 59 14.13 18.64 -38.83
CA SER A 59 15.41 18.80 -38.15
C SER A 59 15.93 20.22 -38.37
N SER A 60 16.24 20.95 -37.31
CA SER A 60 17.38 21.89 -37.25
C SER A 60 17.45 22.60 -35.89
N CYS A 61 18.33 22.08 -35.03
CA CYS A 61 19.45 22.76 -34.40
C CYS A 61 19.32 24.20 -33.84
N LEU A 62 19.85 24.31 -32.60
CA LEU A 62 20.53 25.47 -31.97
C LEU A 62 19.66 26.45 -31.18
N GLY A 63 19.37 26.05 -29.94
CA GLY A 63 19.21 26.97 -28.82
C GLY A 63 19.96 26.41 -27.61
N ARG A 64 21.19 26.87 -27.35
CA ARG A 64 21.87 26.66 -26.06
C ARG A 64 21.07 27.43 -25.01
N ILE A 65 20.12 26.75 -24.38
CA ILE A 65 19.50 27.25 -23.16
C ILE A 65 20.41 26.83 -22.01
N PHE A 66 21.13 27.82 -21.52
CA PHE A 66 21.91 27.78 -20.30
C PHE A 66 20.94 27.53 -19.13
N TRP A 67 20.96 26.31 -18.57
CA TRP A 67 20.08 25.91 -17.46
C TRP A 67 20.90 25.63 -16.19
N PRO A 68 21.43 26.64 -15.46
CA PRO A 68 22.19 26.38 -14.24
C PRO A 68 21.33 26.68 -13.02
N ARG A 69 20.70 25.63 -12.45
CA ARG A 69 20.39 25.44 -11.01
C ARG A 69 19.35 24.34 -10.70
N MET A 70 19.12 23.40 -11.62
CA MET A 70 18.17 22.29 -11.40
C MET A 70 18.77 20.91 -11.70
N ARG A 71 20.09 20.78 -11.52
CA ARG A 71 20.85 19.55 -11.79
C ARG A 71 21.31 18.81 -10.53
N LEU A 72 20.84 19.24 -9.35
CA LEU A 72 21.21 18.66 -8.05
C LEU A 72 20.16 17.70 -7.47
N PHE A 73 19.00 17.57 -8.12
CA PHE A 73 17.95 16.63 -7.71
C PHE A 73 17.95 15.34 -8.56
N LEU A 74 18.48 15.39 -9.79
CA LEU A 74 18.25 14.39 -10.84
C LEU A 74 19.06 13.08 -10.75
N ASP A 75 19.85 12.86 -9.70
CA ASP A 75 20.91 11.81 -9.76
C ASP A 75 21.15 11.09 -8.42
N ILE A 76 20.25 11.22 -7.44
CA ILE A 76 20.51 10.63 -6.11
C ILE A 76 20.06 9.16 -6.06
N SER A 77 18.95 8.82 -6.71
CA SER A 77 18.36 7.47 -6.65
C SER A 77 18.87 6.56 -7.78
N GLY A 78 19.21 7.12 -8.95
CA GLY A 78 19.66 6.34 -10.13
C GLY A 78 20.96 5.53 -9.94
N ASP A 79 21.79 5.88 -8.95
CA ASP A 79 23.06 5.22 -8.63
C ASP A 79 22.99 4.31 -7.37
N LEU A 80 21.83 4.23 -6.70
CA LEU A 80 21.66 3.40 -5.52
C LEU A 80 21.22 1.98 -5.91
N SER A 81 21.69 1.00 -5.16
CA SER A 81 21.14 -0.35 -5.31
C SER A 81 19.76 -0.42 -4.66
N LYS A 82 18.87 -1.28 -5.19
CA LYS A 82 17.58 -1.61 -4.56
C LYS A 82 17.70 -1.83 -3.05
N GLN A 83 18.72 -2.57 -2.62
CA GLN A 83 18.96 -2.83 -1.19
C GLN A 83 19.25 -1.56 -0.38
N MET A 84 19.94 -0.56 -0.94
CA MET A 84 20.18 0.72 -0.25
C MET A 84 18.89 1.51 -0.11
N GLU A 85 18.09 1.55 -1.17
CA GLU A 85 16.77 2.20 -1.18
C GLU A 85 15.84 1.56 -0.15
N ASP A 86 15.78 0.23 -0.11
CA ASP A 86 15.02 -0.53 0.90
C ASP A 86 15.41 -0.16 2.33
N TYR A 87 16.71 0.02 2.60
CA TYR A 87 17.18 0.48 3.91
C TYR A 87 16.67 1.89 4.23
N LEU A 88 16.78 2.82 3.29
CA LEU A 88 16.35 4.20 3.52
C LEU A 88 14.83 4.28 3.73
N LYS A 89 14.04 3.58 2.90
CA LYS A 89 12.59 3.42 3.04
C LYS A 89 12.20 2.86 4.42
N ASN A 90 12.83 1.75 4.84
CA ASN A 90 12.49 1.11 6.11
C ASN A 90 12.95 1.93 7.33
N ILE A 91 14.11 2.59 7.26
CA ILE A 91 14.56 3.50 8.32
C ILE A 91 13.60 4.68 8.46
N TYR A 92 13.12 5.25 7.35
CA TYR A 92 12.12 6.31 7.35
C TYR A 92 10.85 5.87 8.11
N LYS A 93 10.27 4.72 7.73
CA LYS A 93 9.08 4.16 8.40
C LYS A 93 9.32 3.88 9.89
N LEU A 94 10.51 3.42 10.28
CA LEU A 94 10.84 3.17 11.69
C LEU A 94 11.02 4.45 12.51
N GLN A 95 11.47 5.54 11.89
CA GLN A 95 11.66 6.84 12.57
C GLN A 95 10.35 7.44 13.08
N GLU A 96 9.21 7.13 12.46
CA GLU A 96 7.88 7.56 12.91
C GLU A 96 7.54 7.02 14.32
N LYS A 97 8.02 5.82 14.65
CA LYS A 97 7.81 5.19 15.96
C LYS A 97 8.89 5.60 16.97
N SER A 98 10.14 5.70 16.52
CA SER A 98 11.28 6.04 17.38
C SER A 98 12.46 6.57 16.58
N SER A 99 13.03 7.69 17.02
CA SER A 99 14.24 8.27 16.46
C SER A 99 15.24 8.63 17.58
N PRO A 100 16.51 8.20 17.50
CA PRO A 100 17.15 7.41 16.43
C PRO A 100 16.69 5.95 16.34
N VAL A 101 16.76 5.36 15.15
CA VAL A 101 16.39 3.95 14.91
C VAL A 101 17.54 3.03 15.29
N THR A 102 17.26 1.99 16.07
CA THR A 102 18.28 1.00 16.46
C THR A 102 18.58 0.02 15.33
N THR A 103 19.81 -0.50 15.27
CA THR A 103 20.18 -1.53 14.29
C THR A 103 19.40 -2.83 14.46
N ASN A 104 18.93 -3.13 15.68
CA ASN A 104 18.10 -4.29 15.95
C ASN A 104 16.70 -4.13 15.35
N ALA A 105 16.11 -2.93 15.48
CA ALA A 105 14.82 -2.64 14.86
C ALA A 105 14.87 -2.74 13.33
N ILE A 106 15.98 -2.31 12.71
CA ILE A 106 16.19 -2.47 11.26
C ILE A 106 16.34 -3.96 10.90
N ALA A 107 17.14 -4.71 11.66
CA ALA A 107 17.36 -6.14 11.42
C ALA A 107 16.06 -6.94 11.50
N GLU A 108 15.22 -6.64 12.50
CA GLU A 108 13.91 -7.27 12.68
C GLU A 108 12.93 -6.86 11.56
N LYS A 109 12.83 -5.57 11.25
CA LYS A 109 11.91 -5.07 10.22
C LYS A 109 12.23 -5.61 8.83
N MET A 110 13.52 -5.77 8.52
CA MET A 110 13.98 -6.22 7.20
C MET A 110 14.30 -7.73 7.16
N ASP A 111 14.12 -8.46 8.25
CA ASP A 111 14.45 -9.89 8.41
C ASP A 111 15.87 -10.27 7.92
N ILE A 112 16.88 -9.55 8.42
CA ILE A 112 18.28 -9.74 8.03
C ILE A 112 19.23 -9.73 9.23
N SER A 113 20.44 -10.26 9.03
CA SER A 113 21.41 -10.35 10.13
C SER A 113 21.84 -8.97 10.67
N PRO A 114 22.03 -8.80 12.00
CA PRO A 114 22.55 -7.56 12.56
C PRO A 114 23.92 -7.13 12.02
N ALA A 115 24.74 -8.10 11.58
CA ALA A 115 26.02 -7.85 10.95
C ALA A 115 25.84 -7.17 9.57
N SER A 116 24.88 -7.65 8.77
CA SER A 116 24.51 -7.04 7.48
C SER A 116 24.03 -5.60 7.68
N VAL A 117 23.16 -5.37 8.67
CA VAL A 117 22.66 -4.03 9.02
C VAL A 117 23.81 -3.10 9.40
N THR A 118 24.72 -3.55 10.25
CA THR A 118 25.87 -2.73 10.67
C THR A 118 26.78 -2.38 9.50
N SER A 119 27.00 -3.31 8.56
CA SER A 119 27.81 -3.06 7.37
C SER A 119 27.13 -2.04 6.44
N MET A 120 25.83 -2.21 6.17
CA MET A 120 25.10 -1.33 5.27
C MET A 120 24.91 0.07 5.86
N THR A 121 24.59 0.19 7.15
CA THR A 121 24.43 1.51 7.81
C THR A 121 25.72 2.32 7.79
N LYS A 122 26.89 1.69 8.00
CA LYS A 122 28.19 2.35 7.83
C LYS A 122 28.44 2.80 6.39
N LYS A 123 28.05 1.99 5.40
CA LYS A 123 28.18 2.35 3.98
C LYS A 123 27.31 3.55 3.63
N LEU A 124 26.05 3.56 4.06
CA LEU A 124 25.12 4.67 3.84
C LEU A 124 25.53 5.95 4.61
N ASP A 125 26.13 5.82 5.79
CA ASP A 125 26.73 6.93 6.54
C ASP A 125 27.92 7.55 5.80
N GLN A 126 28.81 6.73 5.23
CA GLN A 126 29.91 7.20 4.36
C GLN A 126 29.40 7.91 3.08
N MET A 127 28.20 7.56 2.62
CA MET A 127 27.53 8.21 1.48
C MET A 127 26.72 9.46 1.90
N GLU A 128 26.76 9.83 3.18
CA GLU A 128 26.03 10.96 3.76
C GLU A 128 24.49 10.85 3.64
N LEU A 129 23.98 9.62 3.53
CA LEU A 129 22.54 9.33 3.49
C LEU A 129 21.98 9.03 4.88
N LEU A 130 22.83 8.55 5.79
CA LEU A 130 22.52 8.35 7.20
C LEU A 130 23.51 9.11 8.09
N SER A 131 23.12 9.32 9.35
CA SER A 131 24.03 9.60 10.45
C SER A 131 24.03 8.41 11.40
N TYR A 132 25.08 7.60 11.35
CA TYR A 132 25.27 6.46 12.23
C TYR A 132 26.07 6.86 13.47
N LYS A 133 25.53 6.55 14.65
CA LYS A 133 26.23 6.72 15.93
C LYS A 133 26.25 5.39 16.67
N ARG A 134 27.46 4.90 16.95
CA ARG A 134 27.67 3.66 17.71
C ARG A 134 26.87 3.69 19.02
N TYR A 135 26.14 2.61 19.29
CA TYR A 135 25.21 2.45 20.43
C TYR A 135 23.99 3.39 20.47
N LYS A 136 23.90 4.38 19.59
CA LYS A 136 22.75 5.31 19.53
C LYS A 136 21.80 5.00 18.39
N GLY A 137 22.25 4.33 17.34
CA GLY A 137 21.42 3.98 16.18
C GLY A 137 21.73 4.84 14.96
N VAL A 138 20.73 5.00 14.09
CA VAL A 138 20.81 5.75 12.83
C VAL A 138 19.66 6.75 12.72
N THR A 139 19.92 7.85 12.03
CA THR A 139 18.91 8.78 11.53
C THR A 139 19.19 9.08 10.06
N LEU A 140 18.15 9.29 9.26
CA LEU A 140 18.31 9.80 7.90
C LEU A 140 18.92 11.22 7.94
N THR A 141 19.81 11.50 6.99
CA THR A 141 20.13 12.89 6.64
C THR A 141 19.03 13.45 5.76
N SER A 142 18.99 14.77 5.55
CA SER A 142 18.04 15.38 4.60
C SER A 142 18.18 14.83 3.17
N ARG A 143 19.35 14.30 2.80
CA ARG A 143 19.57 13.66 1.50
C ARG A 143 18.99 12.25 1.48
N GLY A 144 19.24 11.44 2.52
CA GLY A 144 18.67 10.10 2.64
C GLY A 144 17.15 10.11 2.79
N GLU A 145 16.61 11.09 3.49
CA GLU A 145 15.16 11.27 3.63
C GLU A 145 14.47 11.55 2.29
N LYS A 146 15.06 12.39 1.44
CA LYS A 146 14.53 12.63 0.09
C LYS A 146 14.46 11.36 -0.75
N VAL A 147 15.51 10.54 -0.71
CA VAL A 147 15.53 9.24 -1.42
C VAL A 147 14.46 8.32 -0.85
N ALA A 148 14.36 8.21 0.47
CA ALA A 148 13.34 7.37 1.11
C ALA A 148 11.93 7.79 0.68
N LEU A 149 11.65 9.09 0.66
CA LEU A 149 10.36 9.64 0.27
C LEU A 149 10.06 9.48 -1.23
N GLU A 150 11.06 9.57 -2.10
CA GLU A 150 10.91 9.27 -3.53
C GLU A 150 10.49 7.82 -3.75
N ILE A 151 11.16 6.87 -3.10
CA ILE A 151 10.82 5.44 -3.20
C ILE A 151 9.44 5.16 -2.60
N ILE A 152 9.10 5.76 -1.46
CA ILE A 152 7.76 5.65 -0.87
C ILE A 152 6.69 6.22 -1.81
N ARG A 153 6.97 7.33 -2.50
CA ARG A 153 6.08 7.92 -3.49
C ARG A 153 5.88 7.00 -4.68
N HIS A 154 6.95 6.40 -5.22
CA HIS A 154 6.86 5.42 -6.29
C HIS A 154 5.96 4.25 -5.89
N HIS A 155 6.23 3.66 -4.71
CA HIS A 155 5.45 2.56 -4.16
C HIS A 155 3.96 2.90 -4.11
N ARG A 156 3.59 3.99 -3.43
CA ARG A 156 2.20 4.38 -3.21
C ARG A 156 1.46 4.75 -4.50
N LEU A 157 2.12 5.41 -5.45
CA LEU A 157 1.54 5.66 -6.77
C LEU A 157 1.32 4.36 -7.56
N LEU A 158 2.28 3.43 -7.51
CA LEU A 158 2.16 2.12 -8.13
C LEU A 158 1.00 1.33 -7.53
N GLU A 159 0.88 1.29 -6.20
CA GLU A 159 -0.25 0.65 -5.52
C GLU A 159 -1.58 1.19 -6.06
N LEU A 160 -1.72 2.51 -6.08
CA LEU A 160 -2.95 3.16 -6.52
C LEU A 160 -3.24 2.90 -8.00
N TYR A 161 -2.22 3.00 -8.86
CA TYR A 161 -2.36 2.76 -10.28
C TYR A 161 -2.74 1.31 -10.60
N LEU A 162 -2.02 0.35 -10.01
CA LEU A 162 -2.26 -1.08 -10.22
C LEU A 162 -3.64 -1.48 -9.68
N ASN A 163 -4.06 -0.91 -8.55
CA ASN A 163 -5.40 -1.16 -8.02
C ASN A 163 -6.49 -0.56 -8.92
N GLN A 164 -6.44 0.74 -9.22
CA GLN A 164 -7.54 1.43 -9.90
C GLN A 164 -7.59 1.22 -11.42
N LYS A 165 -6.43 1.13 -12.08
CA LYS A 165 -6.36 1.08 -13.55
C LYS A 165 -6.14 -0.33 -14.08
N VAL A 166 -5.40 -1.17 -13.35
CA VAL A 166 -5.11 -2.55 -13.75
C VAL A 166 -6.09 -3.54 -13.11
N GLY A 167 -6.60 -3.23 -11.91
CA GLY A 167 -7.54 -4.08 -11.18
C GLY A 167 -6.87 -5.13 -10.30
N ILE A 168 -5.64 -4.89 -9.86
CA ILE A 168 -5.00 -5.73 -8.83
C ILE A 168 -5.73 -5.50 -7.50
N GLU A 169 -6.10 -6.59 -6.83
CA GLU A 169 -6.81 -6.53 -5.56
C GLU A 169 -5.95 -5.81 -4.50
N TRP A 170 -6.58 -4.96 -3.68
CA TRP A 170 -5.87 -4.09 -2.73
C TRP A 170 -4.91 -4.87 -1.80
N HIS A 171 -5.36 -6.00 -1.24
CA HIS A 171 -4.54 -6.87 -0.38
C HIS A 171 -3.34 -7.55 -1.08
N LYS A 172 -3.22 -7.44 -2.41
CA LYS A 172 -2.12 -8.00 -3.21
C LYS A 172 -1.23 -6.93 -3.83
N VAL A 173 -1.63 -5.67 -3.81
CA VAL A 173 -1.01 -4.64 -4.63
C VAL A 173 0.37 -4.22 -4.13
N ASP A 174 0.58 -4.24 -2.80
CA ASP A 174 1.87 -3.98 -2.14
C ASP A 174 2.99 -4.87 -2.72
N ALA A 175 2.72 -6.18 -2.86
CA ALA A 175 3.71 -7.13 -3.36
C ALA A 175 4.18 -6.82 -4.79
N GLU A 176 3.29 -6.31 -5.63
CA GLU A 176 3.63 -5.90 -7.00
C GLU A 176 4.36 -4.55 -7.01
N ALA A 177 3.92 -3.59 -6.17
CA ALA A 177 4.55 -2.29 -6.04
C ALA A 177 6.01 -2.40 -5.53
N GLU A 178 6.27 -3.26 -4.54
CA GLU A 178 7.60 -3.52 -3.96
C GLU A 178 8.62 -4.04 -5.00
N VAL A 179 8.15 -4.70 -6.06
CA VAL A 179 9.02 -5.16 -7.16
C VAL A 179 9.35 -4.01 -8.11
N LEU A 180 8.40 -3.11 -8.35
CA LEU A 180 8.46 -2.10 -9.42
C LEU A 180 8.99 -0.74 -8.95
N GLU A 181 8.89 -0.40 -7.66
CA GLU A 181 9.20 0.93 -7.13
C GLU A 181 10.63 1.42 -7.41
N HIS A 182 11.60 0.50 -7.50
CA HIS A 182 13.02 0.79 -7.71
C HIS A 182 13.41 1.02 -9.17
N VAL A 183 12.50 0.76 -10.10
CA VAL A 183 12.77 0.85 -11.55
C VAL A 183 11.85 1.86 -12.25
N LEU A 184 11.11 2.64 -11.46
CA LEU A 184 10.22 3.67 -11.96
C LEU A 184 11.02 4.92 -12.36
N SER A 185 11.01 5.26 -13.64
CA SER A 185 11.59 6.52 -14.11
C SER A 185 10.69 7.72 -13.74
N GLU A 186 11.28 8.90 -13.54
CA GLU A 186 10.54 10.16 -13.28
C GLU A 186 9.45 10.45 -14.32
N GLU A 187 9.67 10.11 -15.60
CA GLU A 187 8.67 10.35 -16.67
C GLU A 187 7.43 9.47 -16.48
N VAL A 188 7.62 8.20 -16.16
CA VAL A 188 6.54 7.25 -15.89
C VAL A 188 5.82 7.61 -14.59
N GLU A 189 6.56 7.95 -13.53
CA GLU A 189 5.99 8.42 -12.27
C GLU A 189 5.08 9.65 -12.49
N ALA A 190 5.57 10.68 -13.21
CA ALA A 190 4.79 11.88 -13.49
C ALA A 190 3.56 11.62 -14.39
N ALA A 191 3.64 10.64 -15.30
CA ALA A 191 2.51 10.23 -16.12
C ALA A 191 1.46 9.48 -15.28
N MET A 192 1.91 8.64 -14.33
CA MET A 192 1.06 7.89 -13.40
C MET A 192 0.31 8.82 -12.46
N ASP A 193 1.02 9.76 -11.83
CA ASP A 193 0.46 10.79 -10.94
C ASP A 193 -0.66 11.58 -11.64
N ARG A 194 -0.41 12.02 -12.89
CA ARG A 194 -1.42 12.70 -13.70
C ARG A 194 -2.60 11.80 -14.09
N ALA A 195 -2.35 10.54 -14.43
CA ALA A 195 -3.41 9.60 -14.81
C ALA A 195 -4.33 9.22 -13.64
N LEU A 196 -3.86 9.44 -12.42
CA LEU A 196 -4.58 9.28 -11.16
C LEU A 196 -5.19 10.59 -10.64
N ASP A 197 -5.09 11.69 -11.41
CA ASP A 197 -5.57 13.02 -11.03
C ASP A 197 -4.92 13.59 -9.76
N TYR A 198 -3.59 13.45 -9.64
CA TYR A 198 -2.77 14.00 -8.55
C TYR A 198 -3.23 13.57 -7.15
N PRO A 199 -3.28 12.25 -6.89
CA PRO A 199 -3.76 11.69 -5.64
C PRO A 199 -2.87 12.07 -4.45
N THR A 200 -3.48 12.20 -3.28
CA THR A 200 -2.79 12.51 -2.02
C THR A 200 -2.69 11.31 -1.07
N ILE A 201 -3.39 10.22 -1.35
CA ILE A 201 -3.40 8.97 -0.57
C ILE A 201 -3.39 7.77 -1.52
N ASP A 202 -2.88 6.65 -1.04
CA ASP A 202 -2.90 5.35 -1.73
C ASP A 202 -4.21 4.57 -1.46
N PRO A 203 -4.39 3.34 -2.00
CA PRO A 203 -5.61 2.54 -1.77
C PRO A 203 -5.88 2.18 -0.30
N HIS A 204 -4.85 2.24 0.54
CA HIS A 204 -4.88 1.89 1.94
C HIS A 204 -5.05 3.12 2.83
N GLY A 205 -5.00 4.32 2.25
CA GLY A 205 -5.10 5.60 2.94
C GLY A 205 -3.76 6.14 3.43
N ASP A 206 -2.62 5.52 3.08
CA ASP A 206 -1.33 6.09 3.43
C ASP A 206 -1.02 7.31 2.54
N PRO A 207 -0.46 8.41 3.09
CA PRO A 207 -0.30 9.66 2.33
C PRO A 207 0.76 9.52 1.24
N ILE A 208 0.51 9.99 0.03
CA ILE A 208 1.52 9.99 -1.04
C ILE A 208 2.44 11.20 -0.82
N PRO A 209 3.77 11.02 -0.61
CA PRO A 209 4.69 12.15 -0.55
C PRO A 209 4.58 12.99 -1.82
N SER A 210 4.67 14.31 -1.71
CA SER A 210 4.68 15.20 -2.88
C SER A 210 6.02 15.10 -3.63
N LYS A 211 6.06 15.60 -4.87
CA LYS A 211 7.26 15.54 -5.72
C LYS A 211 8.47 16.28 -5.14
N ASP A 212 8.25 17.29 -4.30
CA ASP A 212 9.32 18.01 -3.59
C ASP A 212 9.79 17.29 -2.30
N GLY A 213 9.20 16.14 -1.98
CA GLY A 213 9.53 15.34 -0.82
C GLY A 213 8.86 15.84 0.46
N THR A 214 7.70 16.51 0.36
CA THR A 214 6.92 16.88 1.53
C THR A 214 5.94 15.74 1.86
N MET A 215 5.96 15.29 3.12
CA MET A 215 5.04 14.28 3.65
C MET A 215 3.97 14.98 4.50
N PHE A 216 2.70 14.85 4.12
CA PHE A 216 1.58 15.30 4.96
C PHE A 216 1.21 14.21 5.96
N SER A 217 0.94 14.61 7.20
CA SER A 217 0.47 13.71 8.26
C SER A 217 -1.00 14.03 8.56
N PRO A 218 -1.95 13.13 8.24
CA PRO A 218 -3.34 13.33 8.61
C PRO A 218 -3.52 13.30 10.13
N GLU A 219 -4.47 14.08 10.64
CA GLU A 219 -4.92 13.97 12.03
C GLU A 219 -5.84 12.76 12.15
N GLU A 220 -5.28 11.66 12.64
CA GLU A 220 -5.99 10.39 12.80
C GLU A 220 -5.81 9.78 14.19
N THR A 221 -6.66 8.82 14.51
CA THR A 221 -6.66 8.08 15.77
C THR A 221 -6.93 6.62 15.48
N VAL A 222 -6.39 5.72 16.30
CA VAL A 222 -6.64 4.28 16.13
C VAL A 222 -8.08 3.97 16.56
N LEU A 223 -8.79 3.12 15.82
CA LEU A 223 -10.19 2.76 16.11
C LEU A 223 -10.41 2.28 17.54
N THR A 224 -9.44 1.57 18.13
CA THR A 224 -9.52 1.08 19.51
C THR A 224 -9.52 2.18 20.58
N GLU A 225 -9.16 3.41 20.23
CA GLU A 225 -9.15 4.57 21.14
C GLU A 225 -10.44 5.39 21.05
N MET A 226 -11.33 5.09 20.09
CA MET A 226 -12.63 5.75 19.98
C MET A 226 -13.60 5.33 21.09
N GLU A 227 -14.38 6.29 21.58
CA GLU A 227 -15.48 5.99 22.51
C GLU A 227 -16.67 5.34 21.78
N PRO A 228 -17.37 4.37 22.40
CA PRO A 228 -18.66 3.89 21.91
C PRO A 228 -19.68 5.02 21.70
N GLY A 229 -20.51 4.90 20.67
CA GLY A 229 -21.47 5.91 20.22
C GLY A 229 -20.88 6.98 19.29
N ARG A 230 -19.57 6.98 19.06
CA ARG A 230 -18.92 7.94 18.14
C ARG A 230 -18.91 7.41 16.71
N SER A 231 -19.19 8.30 15.76
CA SER A 231 -18.99 8.06 14.32
C SER A 231 -17.70 8.71 13.83
N SER A 232 -17.07 8.09 12.83
CA SER A 232 -15.86 8.59 12.17
C SER A 232 -15.79 8.08 10.74
N VAL A 233 -14.77 8.52 10.00
CA VAL A 233 -14.43 7.98 8.68
C VAL A 233 -13.12 7.20 8.82
N VAL A 234 -13.04 6.02 8.20
CA VAL A 234 -11.78 5.27 8.09
C VAL A 234 -10.81 6.12 7.28
N SER A 235 -9.72 6.55 7.90
CA SER A 235 -8.67 7.31 7.21
C SER A 235 -7.70 6.36 6.51
N ARG A 236 -7.34 5.26 7.19
CA ARG A 236 -6.23 4.40 6.78
C ARG A 236 -6.32 3.01 7.38
N VAL A 237 -5.82 2.01 6.65
CA VAL A 237 -5.71 0.62 7.09
C VAL A 237 -4.27 0.16 6.92
N THR A 238 -3.66 -0.40 7.96
CA THR A 238 -2.25 -0.82 7.88
C THR A 238 -2.06 -2.03 6.97
N GLN A 239 -0.94 -2.04 6.26
CA GLN A 239 -0.59 -3.08 5.29
C GLN A 239 0.26 -4.22 5.86
N GLU A 240 0.27 -4.40 7.19
CA GLU A 240 1.19 -5.35 7.85
C GLU A 240 0.81 -6.82 7.59
N ASP A 241 -0.45 -7.12 7.29
CA ASP A 241 -0.96 -8.48 7.08
C ASP A 241 -2.00 -8.51 5.95
N SER A 242 -1.66 -9.20 4.85
CA SER A 242 -2.52 -9.35 3.66
C SER A 242 -3.82 -10.12 3.96
N ASP A 243 -3.82 -11.08 4.88
CA ASP A 243 -5.03 -11.79 5.29
C ASP A 243 -5.98 -10.88 6.07
N VAL A 244 -5.42 -10.01 6.93
CA VAL A 244 -6.20 -8.98 7.63
C VAL A 244 -6.78 -7.96 6.65
N LEU A 245 -5.97 -7.45 5.71
CA LEU A 245 -6.45 -6.56 4.64
C LEU A 245 -7.59 -7.21 3.85
N ARG A 246 -7.41 -8.45 3.38
CA ARG A 246 -8.47 -9.16 2.66
C ARG A 246 -9.75 -9.27 3.50
N TYR A 247 -9.63 -9.67 4.76
CA TYR A 247 -10.77 -9.79 5.67
C TYR A 247 -11.51 -8.45 5.85
N LEU A 248 -10.79 -7.35 6.07
CA LEU A 248 -11.39 -6.02 6.22
C LEU A 248 -12.12 -5.59 4.94
N GLY A 249 -11.54 -5.90 3.78
CA GLY A 249 -12.12 -5.58 2.47
C GLY A 249 -13.41 -6.35 2.21
N ASP A 250 -13.43 -7.64 2.53
CA ASP A 250 -14.64 -8.48 2.45
C ASP A 250 -15.78 -7.95 3.34
N MET A 251 -15.43 -7.29 4.45
CA MET A 251 -16.37 -6.65 5.36
C MET A 251 -16.78 -5.24 4.92
N GLY A 252 -16.21 -4.71 3.84
CA GLY A 252 -16.50 -3.37 3.32
C GLY A 252 -15.77 -2.25 4.07
N ILE A 253 -14.69 -2.56 4.79
CA ILE A 253 -13.90 -1.58 5.54
C ILE A 253 -12.73 -1.15 4.66
N PHE A 254 -12.89 0.02 4.05
CA PHE A 254 -11.88 0.69 3.22
C PHE A 254 -11.69 2.13 3.70
N PRO A 255 -10.61 2.82 3.32
CA PRO A 255 -10.54 4.27 3.45
C PRO A 255 -11.81 4.96 2.93
N GLU A 256 -12.15 6.10 3.53
CA GLU A 256 -13.33 6.92 3.26
C GLU A 256 -14.68 6.31 3.68
N VAL A 257 -14.69 5.08 4.20
CA VAL A 257 -15.92 4.44 4.71
C VAL A 257 -16.29 5.01 6.08
N ARG A 258 -17.56 5.40 6.24
CA ARG A 258 -18.11 5.84 7.52
C ARG A 258 -18.38 4.65 8.44
N ILE A 259 -17.95 4.78 9.68
CA ILE A 259 -18.18 3.77 10.72
C ILE A 259 -18.67 4.40 12.02
N GLU A 260 -19.32 3.60 12.85
CA GLU A 260 -19.71 3.98 14.22
C GLU A 260 -19.27 2.89 15.19
N VAL A 261 -18.61 3.26 16.29
CA VAL A 261 -18.26 2.31 17.35
C VAL A 261 -19.50 2.05 18.19
N LEU A 262 -19.96 0.80 18.23
CA LEU A 262 -21.15 0.42 19.00
C LEU A 262 -20.79 -0.01 20.42
N GLU A 263 -19.73 -0.79 20.52
CA GLU A 263 -19.31 -1.41 21.78
C GLU A 263 -17.81 -1.67 21.76
N GLN A 264 -17.17 -1.54 22.92
CA GLN A 264 -15.82 -2.01 23.14
C GLN A 264 -15.75 -2.89 24.38
N VAL A 265 -15.32 -4.14 24.19
CA VAL A 265 -15.03 -5.04 25.30
C VAL A 265 -13.56 -4.83 25.73
N PRO A 266 -13.29 -4.58 27.04
CA PRO A 266 -11.93 -4.38 27.55
C PRO A 266 -10.99 -5.59 27.34
N LEU A 267 -9.69 -5.38 27.56
CA LEU A 267 -8.62 -6.40 27.49
C LEU A 267 -8.51 -7.04 26.09
N ALA A 268 -8.46 -8.37 25.98
CA ALA A 268 -8.41 -9.10 24.71
C ALA A 268 -9.80 -9.25 24.05
N GLY A 269 -10.70 -8.30 24.31
CA GLY A 269 -12.06 -8.28 23.80
C GLY A 269 -12.16 -7.87 22.34
N THR A 270 -13.38 -7.57 21.91
CA THR A 270 -13.71 -7.11 20.56
C THR A 270 -14.08 -5.63 20.54
N VAL A 271 -13.90 -5.00 19.39
CA VAL A 271 -14.51 -3.72 19.04
C VAL A 271 -15.62 -4.00 18.04
N THR A 272 -16.85 -3.68 18.40
CA THR A 272 -18.00 -3.85 17.51
C THR A 272 -18.29 -2.52 16.82
N ILE A 273 -18.24 -2.51 15.50
CA ILE A 273 -18.52 -1.34 14.67
C ILE A 273 -19.73 -1.55 13.79
N ARG A 274 -20.40 -0.45 13.45
CA ARG A 274 -21.39 -0.39 12.38
C ARG A 274 -20.72 0.13 11.12
N VAL A 275 -20.88 -0.62 10.04
CA VAL A 275 -20.50 -0.22 8.68
C VAL A 275 -21.78 -0.34 7.84
N ASP A 276 -22.23 0.77 7.28
CA ASP A 276 -23.56 0.90 6.68
C ASP A 276 -24.69 0.40 7.62
N ARG A 277 -25.27 -0.77 7.31
CA ARG A 277 -26.34 -1.43 8.06
C ARG A 277 -25.88 -2.70 8.77
N LYS A 278 -24.60 -3.05 8.67
CA LYS A 278 -24.03 -4.28 9.25
C LYS A 278 -23.30 -3.95 10.54
N SER A 279 -23.44 -4.84 11.52
CA SER A 279 -22.63 -4.82 12.73
C SER A 279 -21.54 -5.87 12.59
N ILE A 280 -20.29 -5.46 12.80
CA ILE A 280 -19.10 -6.30 12.64
C ILE A 280 -18.31 -6.25 13.95
N ALA A 281 -18.04 -7.42 14.54
CA ALA A 281 -17.18 -7.55 15.71
C ALA A 281 -15.74 -7.87 15.25
N LEU A 282 -14.82 -6.95 15.54
CA LEU A 282 -13.40 -7.08 15.23
C LEU A 282 -12.63 -7.45 16.49
N GLY A 283 -11.71 -8.41 16.40
CA GLY A 283 -10.71 -8.58 17.46
C GLY A 283 -9.89 -7.31 17.61
N ARG A 284 -9.46 -6.98 18.84
CA ARG A 284 -8.71 -5.73 19.07
C ARG A 284 -7.45 -5.60 18.23
N ASP A 285 -6.75 -6.69 17.92
CA ASP A 285 -5.56 -6.63 17.08
C ASP A 285 -5.88 -6.19 15.65
N VAL A 286 -6.99 -6.69 15.07
CA VAL A 286 -7.48 -6.23 13.76
C VAL A 286 -7.98 -4.79 13.83
N ALA A 287 -8.69 -4.41 14.90
CA ALA A 287 -9.15 -3.05 15.07
C ALA A 287 -7.99 -2.04 15.21
N ARG A 288 -6.82 -2.46 15.70
CA ARG A 288 -5.61 -1.61 15.78
C ARG A 288 -4.98 -1.31 14.42
N CYS A 289 -5.31 -2.08 13.39
CA CYS A 289 -4.90 -1.81 12.03
C CYS A 289 -5.72 -0.70 11.37
N ILE A 290 -6.84 -0.29 11.97
CA ILE A 290 -7.75 0.70 11.40
C ILE A 290 -7.52 2.05 12.09
N PHE A 291 -7.20 3.05 11.29
CA PHE A 291 -7.12 4.44 11.69
C PHE A 291 -8.36 5.17 11.17
N VAL A 292 -8.80 6.13 11.97
CA VAL A 292 -9.97 6.95 11.69
C VAL A 292 -9.63 8.43 11.82
N SER A 293 -10.32 9.26 11.06
CA SER A 293 -10.31 10.70 11.21
C SER A 293 -11.73 11.22 11.41
N LYS A 294 -11.84 12.42 11.97
CA LYS A 294 -13.13 13.12 12.05
C LYS A 294 -13.64 13.34 10.63
N GLU A 295 -14.95 13.22 10.46
CA GLU A 295 -15.60 13.62 9.22
C GLU A 295 -15.28 15.10 8.97
N ALA A 296 -14.68 15.42 7.82
CA ALA A 296 -14.42 16.81 7.47
C ALA A 296 -15.78 17.52 7.46
N GLU A 297 -15.95 18.53 8.32
CA GLU A 297 -17.10 19.40 8.25
C GLU A 297 -17.02 20.11 6.89
N ILE A 298 -17.88 19.70 5.95
CA ILE A 298 -18.05 20.40 4.69
C ILE A 298 -18.66 21.76 5.06
N GLY A 299 -17.79 22.76 5.24
CA GLY A 299 -18.13 24.17 5.38
C GLY A 299 -18.39 24.82 4.04
#